data_AF-A0A354EUJ5-F1
#
_entry.id   AF-A0A354EUJ5-F1
#
_cell.length_a   1.000
_cell.length_b   1.000
_cell.length_c   1.000
_cell.angle_alpha   90.00
_cell.angle_beta   90.00
_cell.angle_gamma   90.00
#
_symmetry.space_group_name_H-M   'P 1'
#
loop_
_entity.id
_entity.type
_entity.pdbx_description
1 polymer ?
#
loop_
_entity_poly.entity_id
_entity_poly.type
_entity_poly.pdbx_seq_one_letter_code
_entity_poly.pdbx_strand_id
1 'polypeptide(L)'
;MPAIPERDGLLNHGREAAGPARRAAAVTPSDAADLNAYAKALYVGAAGNVRVLTVGAEDGEAVTFANHPVGWLPVQVRRVLATGTTAGQIVGAFD
;
A
#
# COMPACT_ATOMS: atom_id res chain seq x y z
N MET A 1 -19.41 13.65 -1.52
CA MET A 1 -20.30 13.18 -2.60
C MET A 1 -19.82 11.79 -3.02
N PRO A 2 -20.70 10.79 -3.12
CA PRO A 2 -20.31 9.48 -3.67
C PRO A 2 -19.87 9.61 -5.13
N ALA A 3 -19.18 8.59 -5.63
CA ALA A 3 -18.85 8.51 -7.06
C ALA A 3 -20.13 8.55 -7.91
N ILE A 4 -20.07 9.22 -9.06
CA ILE A 4 -21.16 9.28 -10.02
C ILE A 4 -20.98 8.10 -10.98
N PRO A 5 -21.81 7.04 -10.90
CA PRO A 5 -21.59 5.79 -11.63
C PRO A 5 -21.49 5.98 -13.15
N GLU A 6 -22.24 6.93 -13.70
CA GLU A 6 -22.28 7.18 -15.15
C GLU A 6 -20.98 7.80 -15.69
N ARG A 7 -20.10 8.29 -14.81
CA ARG A 7 -18.79 8.84 -15.18
C ARG A 7 -17.65 7.83 -15.01
N ASP A 8 -17.88 6.72 -14.32
CA ASP A 8 -16.88 5.69 -14.09
C ASP A 8 -16.88 4.68 -15.24
N GLY A 9 -16.03 4.92 -16.24
CA GLY A 9 -15.85 4.01 -17.37
C GLY A 9 -15.33 2.62 -16.96
N LEU A 10 -14.79 2.48 -15.74
CA LEU A 10 -14.32 1.19 -15.24
C LEU A 10 -15.36 0.46 -14.41
N LEU A 11 -16.55 1.05 -14.16
CA LEU A 11 -17.53 0.51 -13.19
C LEU A 11 -17.87 -0.98 -13.43
N ASN A 12 -17.93 -1.40 -14.70
CA ASN A 12 -18.28 -2.77 -15.11
C ASN A 12 -17.06 -3.68 -15.35
N HIS A 13 -15.84 -3.19 -15.11
CA HIS A 13 -14.62 -3.98 -15.21
C HIS A 13 -14.33 -4.71 -13.91
N GLY A 14 -13.71 -5.90 -14.03
CA GLY A 14 -13.27 -6.69 -12.89
C GLY A 14 -12.30 -5.90 -12.01
N ARG A 15 -12.39 -6.11 -10.68
CA ARG A 15 -11.37 -5.64 -9.74
C ARG A 15 -10.25 -6.67 -9.75
N GLU A 16 -9.25 -6.41 -10.56
CA GLU A 16 -8.15 -7.34 -10.82
C GLU A 16 -6.80 -6.76 -10.38
N ALA A 17 -5.81 -7.64 -10.22
CA ALA A 17 -4.47 -7.25 -9.73
C ALA A 17 -3.81 -6.17 -10.60
N ALA A 18 -4.02 -6.23 -11.93
CA ALA A 18 -3.51 -5.24 -12.88
C ALA A 18 -4.41 -4.00 -13.02
N GLY A 19 -5.63 -4.03 -12.48
CA GLY A 19 -6.57 -2.93 -12.55
C GLY A 19 -6.20 -1.79 -11.59
N PRO A 20 -6.59 -0.54 -11.91
CA PRO A 20 -6.28 0.61 -11.07
C PRO A 20 -6.95 0.50 -9.70
N ALA A 21 -6.25 0.98 -8.67
CA ALA A 21 -6.83 1.14 -7.34
C ALA A 21 -7.98 2.15 -7.38
N ARG A 22 -9.05 1.87 -6.65
CA ARG A 22 -10.26 2.69 -6.56
C ARG A 22 -10.36 3.47 -5.26
N ARG A 23 -9.49 3.17 -4.29
CA ARG A 23 -9.40 3.81 -2.99
C ARG A 23 -7.93 3.99 -2.61
N ALA A 24 -7.67 4.99 -1.79
CA ALA A 24 -6.37 5.20 -1.19
C ALA A 24 -6.55 5.76 0.23
N ALA A 25 -5.61 5.43 1.11
CA ALA A 25 -5.61 5.95 2.48
C ALA A 25 -4.17 6.10 3.00
N ALA A 26 -3.96 7.07 3.88
CA ALA A 26 -2.70 7.20 4.58
C ALA A 26 -2.42 5.92 5.40
N VAL A 27 -1.19 5.46 5.35
CA VAL A 27 -0.73 4.28 6.10
C VAL A 27 0.16 4.77 7.22
N THR A 28 -0.27 4.49 8.45
CA THR A 28 0.57 4.66 9.64
C THR A 28 1.32 3.35 9.90
N PRO A 29 2.66 3.36 9.89
CA PRO A 29 3.44 2.18 10.22
C PRO A 29 3.13 1.64 11.63
N SER A 30 3.11 0.33 11.79
CA SER A 30 2.88 -0.36 13.05
C SER A 30 3.62 -1.69 13.06
N ASP A 31 4.27 -2.02 14.17
CA ASP A 31 4.91 -3.33 14.36
C ASP A 31 3.91 -4.42 14.81
N ALA A 32 2.73 -4.01 15.28
CA ALA A 32 1.76 -4.91 15.92
C ALA A 32 0.46 -5.11 15.13
N ALA A 33 0.10 -4.20 14.23
CA ALA A 33 -1.21 -4.22 13.56
C ALA A 33 -1.06 -4.30 12.04
N ASP A 34 -1.79 -5.23 11.42
CA ASP A 34 -1.99 -5.26 9.98
C ASP A 34 -2.93 -4.12 9.52
N LEU A 35 -2.84 -3.78 8.24
CA LEU A 35 -3.78 -2.88 7.59
C LEU A 35 -5.17 -3.52 7.54
N ASN A 36 -6.22 -2.74 7.79
CA ASN A 36 -7.60 -3.23 7.77
C ASN A 36 -8.02 -3.82 6.40
N ALA A 37 -7.45 -3.28 5.32
CA ALA A 37 -7.45 -3.91 4.00
C ALA A 37 -6.01 -3.93 3.51
N TYR A 38 -5.58 -5.01 2.86
CA TYR A 38 -4.22 -5.11 2.35
C TYR A 38 -4.04 -4.22 1.13
N ALA A 39 -2.95 -3.46 1.12
CA ALA A 39 -2.66 -2.54 0.04
C ALA A 39 -2.19 -3.30 -1.20
N LYS A 40 -2.68 -2.94 -2.37
CA LYS A 40 -2.21 -3.45 -3.67
C LYS A 40 -0.81 -2.92 -4.00
N ALA A 41 -0.55 -1.69 -3.58
CA ALA A 41 0.72 -0.99 -3.71
C ALA A 41 0.79 0.11 -2.66
N LEU A 42 2.00 0.58 -2.38
CA LEU A 42 2.23 1.78 -1.57
C LEU A 42 2.75 2.91 -2.45
N TYR A 43 2.30 4.13 -2.20
CA TYR A 43 2.99 5.34 -2.62
C TYR A 43 3.83 5.87 -1.45
N VAL A 44 5.06 6.25 -1.74
CA VAL A 44 6.03 6.80 -0.79
C VAL A 44 6.29 8.25 -1.16
N GLY A 45 5.85 9.20 -0.34
CA GLY A 45 5.99 10.63 -0.60
C GLY A 45 7.29 11.25 -0.09
N ALA A 46 7.97 10.61 0.86
CA ALA A 46 9.30 10.99 1.33
C ALA A 46 10.22 9.76 1.34
N ALA A 47 11.36 9.87 0.66
CA ALA A 47 12.30 8.78 0.47
C ALA A 47 12.89 8.26 1.79
N GLY A 48 13.22 6.97 1.82
CA GLY A 48 13.78 6.30 2.99
C GLY A 48 13.58 4.80 2.91
N ASN A 49 13.84 4.10 4.01
CA ASN A 49 13.59 2.67 4.09
C ASN A 49 12.09 2.43 4.28
N VAL A 50 11.55 1.44 3.58
CA VAL A 50 10.18 0.95 3.77
C VAL A 50 10.25 -0.50 4.15
N ARG A 51 9.95 -0.83 5.41
CA ARG A 51 9.96 -2.22 5.89
C ARG A 51 8.54 -2.75 5.98
N VAL A 52 8.29 -3.89 5.36
CA VAL A 52 6.92 -4.42 5.20
C VAL A 52 6.83 -5.92 5.43
N LEU A 53 5.63 -6.36 5.79
CA LEU A 53 5.16 -7.72 5.55
C LEU A 53 4.30 -7.70 4.29
N THR A 54 4.71 -8.49 3.30
CA THR A 54 3.87 -8.74 2.13
C THR A 54 2.72 -9.67 2.52
N VAL A 55 1.67 -9.73 1.71
CA VAL A 55 0.48 -10.55 2.02
C VAL A 55 0.81 -12.04 2.17
N GLY A 56 1.80 -12.54 1.41
CA GLY A 56 2.24 -13.94 1.49
C GLY A 56 3.32 -14.24 2.53
N ALA A 57 3.86 -13.21 3.22
CA ALA A 57 4.95 -13.38 4.17
C ALA A 57 4.45 -13.73 5.56
N GLU A 58 5.16 -14.62 6.27
CA GLU A 58 5.00 -14.83 7.71
C GLU A 58 5.52 -13.63 8.52
N ASP A 59 5.11 -13.48 9.79
CA ASP A 59 5.50 -12.32 10.63
C ASP A 59 7.03 -12.18 10.81
N GLY A 60 7.78 -13.28 10.70
CA GLY A 60 9.25 -13.29 10.77
C GLY A 60 9.96 -12.91 9.46
N GLU A 61 9.23 -12.75 8.36
CA GLU A 61 9.78 -12.61 7.00
C GLU A 61 9.68 -11.18 6.46
N ALA A 62 9.70 -10.18 7.34
CA ALA A 62 9.63 -8.78 6.94
C ALA A 62 10.81 -8.39 6.02
N VAL A 63 10.49 -7.73 4.90
CA VAL A 63 11.47 -7.28 3.90
C VAL A 63 11.63 -5.76 3.99
N THR A 64 12.87 -5.28 3.86
CA THR A 64 13.18 -3.85 3.80
C THR A 64 13.51 -3.44 2.37
N PHE A 65 12.71 -2.54 1.81
CA PHE A 65 13.06 -1.79 0.61
C PHE A 65 13.94 -0.61 1.03
N ALA A 66 15.26 -0.81 0.96
CA ALA A 66 16.23 0.17 1.42
C ALA A 66 16.32 1.37 0.47
N ASN A 67 16.42 2.58 1.03
CA ASN A 67 16.54 3.85 0.30
C ASN A 67 15.51 3.99 -0.85
N HIS A 68 14.27 3.55 -0.60
CA HIS A 68 13.20 3.66 -1.58
C HIS A 68 12.98 5.14 -1.93
N PRO A 69 13.00 5.53 -3.22
CA PRO A 69 12.79 6.91 -3.64
C PRO A 69 11.34 7.33 -3.44
N VAL A 70 11.04 8.61 -3.71
CA VAL A 70 9.65 9.05 -3.85
C VAL A 70 9.04 8.34 -5.05
N GLY A 71 7.88 7.69 -4.87
CA GLY A 71 7.21 6.96 -5.93
C GLY A 71 6.44 5.74 -5.46
N TRP A 72 6.14 4.85 -6.40
CA TRP A 72 5.32 3.66 -6.17
C TRP A 72 6.16 2.44 -5.83
N LEU A 73 5.73 1.72 -4.79
CA LEU A 73 6.15 0.38 -4.43
C LEU A 73 5.03 -0.61 -4.81
N PRO A 74 5.11 -1.24 -6.01
CA PRO A 74 4.05 -2.11 -6.54
C PRO A 74 4.13 -3.53 -5.95
N VAL A 75 4.04 -3.63 -4.62
CA VAL A 75 4.03 -4.88 -3.88
C VAL A 75 2.79 -4.90 -2.99
N GLN A 76 2.12 -6.05 -2.92
CA GLN A 76 0.96 -6.20 -2.04
C GLN A 76 1.43 -6.29 -0.59
N VAL A 77 0.97 -5.36 0.25
CA VAL A 77 1.45 -5.18 1.63
C VAL A 77 0.32 -5.37 2.62
N ARG A 78 0.52 -6.26 3.62
CA ARG A 78 -0.39 -6.41 4.76
C ARG A 78 -0.01 -5.54 5.95
N ARG A 79 1.28 -5.26 6.14
CA ARG A 79 1.79 -4.42 7.23
C ARG A 79 2.97 -3.57 6.77
N VAL A 80 2.99 -2.30 7.14
CA VAL A 80 4.21 -1.48 7.11
C VAL A 80 4.72 -1.40 8.54
N LEU A 81 5.92 -1.90 8.79
CA LEU A 81 6.50 -1.91 10.13
C LEU A 81 6.95 -0.51 10.53
N ALA A 82 6.74 -0.13 11.78
CA ALA A 82 7.27 1.12 12.32
C ALA A 82 8.79 1.00 12.51
N THR A 83 9.25 -0.13 13.03
CA THR A 83 10.67 -0.40 13.19
C THR A 83 11.34 -0.63 11.83
N GLY A 84 12.32 0.21 11.51
CA GLY A 84 13.11 0.12 10.28
C GLY A 84 12.50 0.80 9.06
N THR A 85 11.32 1.44 9.20
CA THR A 85 10.78 2.36 8.18
C THR A 85 11.21 3.78 8.51
N THR A 86 11.94 4.41 7.59
CA THR A 86 12.36 5.83 7.67
C THR A 86 11.72 6.68 6.58
N ALA A 87 11.12 6.05 5.57
CA ALA A 87 10.31 6.73 4.58
C ALA A 87 9.03 7.32 5.21
N GLY A 88 8.56 8.42 4.63
CA GLY A 88 7.39 9.15 5.11
C GLY A 88 6.32 9.34 4.03
N GLN A 89 5.19 9.94 4.43
CA GLN A 89 4.05 10.20 3.55
C GLN A 89 3.62 8.94 2.77
N ILE A 90 3.40 7.85 3.50
CA ILE A 90 3.05 6.55 2.94
C ILE A 90 1.53 6.50 2.72
N VAL A 91 1.12 6.13 1.51
CA VAL A 91 -0.29 5.96 1.14
C VAL A 91 -0.47 4.56 0.57
N GLY A 92 -1.43 3.81 1.11
CA GLY A 92 -1.85 2.53 0.55
C GLY A 92 -2.87 2.75 -0.56
N ALA A 93 -2.74 2.00 -1.65
CA ALA A 93 -3.72 1.94 -2.72
C ALA A 93 -4.53 0.63 -2.63
N PHE A 94 -5.85 0.73 -2.76
CA PHE A 94 -6.81 -0.36 -2.52
C PHE A 94 -7.87 -0.39 -3.63
N ASP A 95 -8.51 -1.54 -3.85
CA ASP A 95 -9.75 -1.63 -4.64
C ASP A 95 -10.99 -1.20 -3.85
#